data_AF-A0A519EW15-F1
#
_entry.id   AF-A0A519EW15-F1
#
_cell.length_a   1.000
_cell.length_b   1.000
_cell.length_c   1.000
_cell.angle_alpha   90.00
_cell.angle_beta   90.00
_cell.angle_gamma   90.00
#
_symmetry.space_group_name_H-M   'P 1'
#
loop_
_entity.id
_entity.type
_entity.pdbx_description
1 polymer ?
#
loop_
_entity_poly.entity_id
_entity_poly.type
_entity_poly.pdbx_seq_one_letter_code
_entity_poly.pdbx_strand_id
1 'polypeptide(L)'
;VQAIVDWIHESITYEPGTSDSTTTAQEVFVQRAGVCRDFAHLGITLCRALNIPARLVVGYVWFDEPPQDFHAVFEAWIGGQWVLFDATRMAPVDRLVRVGTGRDAKDVAFCTIFGPVSMTNKALTVREFQDESAPPPQEPVPTGEIVGIEKPVPVKAKTDGSDAAAHTLEVAS
;
A
#
# COMPACT_ATOMS: atom_id res chain seq x y z
N VAL A 1 -9.62 4.20 0.81
CA VAL A 1 -8.18 3.85 0.86
C VAL A 1 -7.86 2.98 2.07
N GLN A 2 -8.29 3.33 3.29
CA GLN A 2 -8.05 2.48 4.47
C GLN A 2 -8.45 1.00 4.27
N ALA A 3 -9.64 0.73 3.73
CA ALA A 3 -10.07 -0.64 3.42
C ALA A 3 -9.15 -1.39 2.42
N ILE A 4 -8.47 -0.67 1.52
CA ILE A 4 -7.45 -1.28 0.64
C ILE A 4 -6.23 -1.68 1.46
N VAL A 5 -5.76 -0.78 2.33
CA VAL A 5 -4.60 -1.02 3.20
C VAL A 5 -4.85 -2.21 4.11
N ASP A 6 -6.02 -2.24 4.77
CA ASP A 6 -6.41 -3.32 5.67
C ASP A 6 -6.49 -4.66 4.93
N TRP A 7 -7.15 -4.67 3.76
CA TRP A 7 -7.24 -5.88 2.94
C TRP A 7 -5.88 -6.40 2.49
N ILE A 8 -4.96 -5.51 2.06
CA ILE A 8 -3.60 -5.91 1.66
C ILE A 8 -2.87 -6.51 2.86
N HIS A 9 -2.93 -5.86 4.02
CA HIS A 9 -2.27 -6.32 5.24
C HIS A 9 -2.78 -7.71 5.68
N GLU A 10 -4.08 -7.95 5.57
CA GLU A 10 -4.71 -9.22 5.95
C GLU A 10 -4.51 -10.32 4.89
N SER A 11 -4.33 -9.94 3.62
CA SER A 11 -4.36 -10.90 2.51
C SER A 11 -2.99 -11.22 1.91
N ILE A 12 -1.96 -10.43 2.20
CA ILE A 12 -0.62 -10.61 1.64
C ILE A 12 0.34 -10.87 2.79
N THR A 13 1.05 -12.00 2.72
CA THR A 13 2.11 -12.34 3.67
C THR A 13 3.37 -11.52 3.34
N TYR A 14 3.95 -10.89 4.35
CA TYR A 14 5.27 -10.25 4.20
C TYR A 14 6.35 -11.33 4.24
N GLU A 15 6.99 -11.61 3.10
CA GLU A 15 7.96 -12.70 2.97
C GLU A 15 9.11 -12.33 2.01
N PRO A 16 10.31 -12.02 2.52
CA PRO A 16 11.49 -11.75 1.70
C PRO A 16 11.84 -12.91 0.78
N GLY A 17 12.20 -12.60 -0.47
CA GLY A 17 12.60 -13.59 -1.47
C GLY A 17 11.45 -14.16 -2.30
N THR A 18 10.20 -13.75 -2.04
CA THR A 18 9.03 -14.15 -2.85
C THR A 18 8.82 -13.30 -4.10
N SER A 19 9.53 -12.17 -4.21
CA SER A 19 9.45 -11.24 -5.34
C SER A 19 10.83 -10.76 -5.79
N ASP A 20 10.88 -10.24 -7.01
CA ASP A 20 12.05 -9.61 -7.60
C ASP A 20 11.72 -8.25 -8.23
N SER A 21 12.70 -7.62 -8.88
CA SER A 21 12.56 -6.28 -9.48
C SER A 21 11.49 -6.17 -10.57
N THR A 22 11.14 -7.29 -11.20
CA THR A 22 10.16 -7.40 -12.30
C THR A 22 8.77 -7.79 -11.82
N THR A 23 8.64 -8.26 -10.58
CA THR A 23 7.35 -8.64 -9.99
C THR A 23 6.36 -7.48 -10.01
N THR A 24 5.16 -7.79 -10.48
CA THR A 24 4.03 -6.88 -10.71
C THR A 24 2.97 -6.98 -9.60
N ALA A 25 2.15 -5.94 -9.46
CA ALA A 25 1.02 -5.96 -8.51
C ALA A 25 0.02 -7.10 -8.78
N GLN A 26 -0.16 -7.50 -10.04
CA GLN A 26 -1.03 -8.62 -10.41
C GLN A 26 -0.49 -9.95 -9.89
N GLU A 27 0.81 -10.18 -10.04
CA GLU A 27 1.45 -11.42 -9.55
C GLU A 27 1.33 -11.50 -8.02
N VAL A 28 1.60 -10.41 -7.31
CA VAL A 28 1.47 -10.33 -5.84
C VAL A 28 0.04 -10.58 -5.40
N PHE A 29 -0.94 -10.02 -6.11
CA PHE A 29 -2.36 -10.26 -5.85
C PHE A 29 -2.74 -11.75 -5.96
N VAL A 30 -2.10 -12.50 -6.86
CA VAL A 30 -2.35 -13.94 -7.03
C VAL A 30 -1.54 -14.76 -6.03
N GLN A 31 -0.25 -14.45 -5.86
CA GLN A 31 0.70 -15.20 -5.03
C GLN A 31 0.47 -15.02 -3.52
N ARG A 32 -0.13 -13.89 -3.11
CA ARG A 32 -0.42 -13.56 -1.71
C ARG A 32 0.82 -13.46 -0.82
N ALA A 33 1.98 -13.17 -1.41
CA ALA A 33 3.23 -12.93 -0.70
C ALA A 33 4.05 -11.84 -1.41
N GLY A 34 4.84 -11.09 -0.64
CA GLY A 34 5.74 -10.06 -1.17
C GLY A 34 6.46 -9.27 -0.08
N VAL A 35 7.13 -8.19 -0.47
CA VAL A 35 7.81 -7.26 0.44
C VAL A 35 7.21 -5.84 0.34
N CYS A 36 7.76 -4.86 1.08
CA CYS A 36 7.22 -3.50 1.17
C CYS A 36 6.91 -2.84 -0.21
N ARG A 37 7.80 -3.02 -1.20
CA ARG A 37 7.59 -2.54 -2.58
C ARG A 37 6.29 -3.08 -3.18
N ASP A 38 6.03 -4.36 -2.96
CA ASP A 38 4.91 -5.08 -3.56
C ASP A 38 3.58 -4.68 -2.91
N PHE A 39 3.59 -4.53 -1.59
CA PHE A 39 2.46 -3.99 -0.82
C PHE A 39 2.10 -2.58 -1.32
N ALA A 40 3.10 -1.71 -1.50
CA ALA A 40 2.90 -0.36 -2.00
C ALA A 40 2.39 -0.35 -3.45
N HIS A 41 2.95 -1.18 -4.34
CA HIS A 41 2.47 -1.32 -5.73
C HIS A 41 1.02 -1.80 -5.79
N LEU A 42 0.64 -2.77 -4.97
CA LEU A 42 -0.72 -3.26 -4.90
C LEU A 42 -1.68 -2.17 -4.38
N GLY A 43 -1.29 -1.42 -3.35
CA GLY A 43 -2.04 -0.26 -2.85
C GLY A 43 -2.26 0.81 -3.91
N ILE A 44 -1.20 1.19 -4.63
CA ILE A 44 -1.27 2.14 -5.75
C ILE A 44 -2.20 1.64 -6.85
N THR A 45 -2.11 0.35 -7.19
CA THR A 45 -2.88 -0.27 -8.27
C THR A 45 -4.37 -0.27 -7.94
N LEU A 46 -4.74 -0.70 -6.73
CA LEU A 46 -6.12 -0.72 -6.26
C LEU A 46 -6.69 0.71 -6.12
N CYS A 47 -5.89 1.68 -5.65
CA CYS A 47 -6.32 3.07 -5.62
C CYS A 47 -6.61 3.61 -7.03
N ARG A 48 -5.69 3.40 -7.98
CA ARG A 48 -5.85 3.87 -9.36
C ARG A 48 -7.01 3.17 -10.08
N ALA A 49 -7.26 1.88 -9.80
CA ALA A 49 -8.42 1.16 -10.31
C ALA A 49 -9.76 1.76 -9.83
N LEU A 50 -9.75 2.45 -8.69
CA LEU A 50 -10.89 3.21 -8.15
C LEU A 50 -10.84 4.70 -8.48
N ASN A 51 -10.03 5.11 -9.47
CA ASN A 51 -9.83 6.51 -9.89
C ASN A 51 -9.26 7.43 -8.79
N ILE A 52 -8.55 6.88 -7.80
CA ILE A 52 -7.85 7.65 -6.78
C ILE A 52 -6.40 7.82 -7.23
N PRO A 53 -5.89 9.05 -7.44
CA PRO A 53 -4.48 9.26 -7.74
C PRO A 53 -3.62 8.73 -6.60
N ALA A 54 -2.64 7.89 -6.93
CA ALA A 54 -1.72 7.29 -5.98
C ALA A 54 -0.31 7.25 -6.55
N ARG A 55 0.72 7.30 -5.69
CA ARG A 55 2.14 7.31 -6.07
C ARG A 55 2.99 6.57 -5.03
N LEU A 56 4.15 6.07 -5.46
CA LEU A 56 5.11 5.39 -4.61
C LEU A 56 5.95 6.40 -3.83
N VAL A 57 6.26 6.08 -2.58
CA VAL A 57 7.21 6.81 -1.74
C VAL A 57 8.23 5.82 -1.20
N VAL A 58 9.51 6.17 -1.31
CA VAL A 58 10.60 5.38 -0.74
C VAL A 58 11.40 6.22 0.24
N GLY A 59 11.92 5.58 1.28
CA GLY A 59 12.68 6.27 2.31
C GLY A 59 13.28 5.35 3.35
N TYR A 60 13.64 5.96 4.47
CA TYR A 60 14.16 5.29 5.65
C TYR A 60 13.16 5.44 6.79
N VAL A 61 12.90 4.36 7.50
CA VAL A 61 12.15 4.38 8.75
C VAL A 61 12.71 3.27 9.63
N TRP A 62 12.68 3.49 10.94
CA TRP A 62 13.07 2.46 11.89
C TRP A 62 11.91 1.49 12.13
N PHE A 63 12.20 0.19 12.13
CA PHE A 63 11.26 -0.90 12.46
C PHE A 63 11.99 -1.98 13.25
N ASP A 64 11.29 -2.74 14.10
CA ASP A 64 11.91 -3.77 14.95
C ASP A 64 12.49 -4.95 14.15
N GLU A 65 11.70 -5.49 13.23
CA GLU A 65 12.03 -6.65 12.40
C GLU A 65 11.43 -6.48 10.99
N PRO A 66 12.05 -7.00 9.91
CA PRO A 66 13.35 -7.69 9.82
C PRO A 66 14.54 -6.71 9.97
N PRO A 67 15.81 -7.07 9.69
CA PRO A 67 16.91 -6.10 9.68
C PRO A 67 16.63 -4.88 8.80
N GLN A 68 17.20 -3.73 9.19
CA GLN A 68 16.93 -2.45 8.55
C GLN A 68 17.20 -2.47 7.04
N ASP A 69 16.28 -1.88 6.29
CA ASP A 69 16.36 -1.73 4.84
C ASP A 69 15.63 -0.47 4.38
N PHE A 70 15.74 -0.14 3.09
CA PHE A 70 14.86 0.83 2.47
C PHE A 70 13.41 0.40 2.64
N HIS A 71 12.55 1.35 2.98
CA HIS A 71 11.13 1.09 3.07
C HIS A 71 10.39 1.76 1.91
N ALA A 72 9.40 1.05 1.39
CA ALA A 72 8.54 1.52 0.32
C ALA A 72 7.09 1.51 0.80
N VAL A 73 6.44 2.65 0.66
CA VAL A 73 5.03 2.88 1.02
C VAL A 73 4.36 3.64 -0.12
N PHE A 74 3.07 3.97 0.01
CA PHE A 74 2.40 4.76 -1.02
C PHE A 74 1.67 5.97 -0.45
N GLU A 75 1.43 6.95 -1.31
CA GLU A 75 0.51 8.05 -1.03
C GLU A 75 -0.71 7.95 -1.93
N ALA A 76 -1.86 8.39 -1.41
CA ALA A 76 -3.07 8.62 -2.19
C ALA A 76 -3.52 10.09 -2.05
N TRP A 77 -4.08 10.66 -3.12
CA TRP A 77 -4.62 12.02 -3.12
C TRP A 77 -6.04 12.02 -2.55
N ILE A 78 -6.19 12.55 -1.34
CA ILE A 78 -7.45 12.56 -0.58
C ILE A 78 -7.66 13.96 -0.01
N GLY A 79 -8.84 14.55 -0.19
CA GLY A 79 -9.17 15.87 0.38
C GLY A 79 -8.32 17.03 -0.17
N GLY A 80 -7.60 16.85 -1.28
CA GLY A 80 -6.71 17.90 -1.82
C GLY A 80 -5.29 17.86 -1.27
N GLN A 81 -4.88 16.74 -0.67
CA GLN A 81 -3.53 16.51 -0.16
C GLN A 81 -3.07 15.07 -0.41
N TRP A 82 -1.76 14.86 -0.41
CA TRP A 82 -1.17 13.51 -0.43
C TRP A 82 -1.14 12.95 0.99
N VAL A 83 -1.80 11.81 1.19
CA VAL A 83 -1.86 11.11 2.47
C VAL A 83 -1.06 9.81 2.35
N LEU A 84 -0.15 9.57 3.30
CA LEU A 84 0.74 8.41 3.33
C LEU A 84 0.02 7.17 3.89
N PHE A 85 0.27 6.01 3.31
CA PHE A 85 -0.28 4.72 3.71
C PHE A 85 0.78 3.63 3.62
N ASP A 86 0.84 2.79 4.65
CA ASP A 86 1.69 1.61 4.69
C ASP A 86 0.85 0.37 5.05
N ALA A 87 0.77 -0.56 4.10
CA ALA A 87 0.05 -1.82 4.29
C ALA A 87 0.91 -2.91 4.96
N THR A 88 2.23 -2.73 5.06
CA THR A 88 3.05 -3.67 5.84
C THR A 88 2.83 -3.47 7.34
N ARG A 89 2.47 -2.23 7.75
CA ARG A 89 2.35 -1.79 9.14
C ARG A 89 3.63 -2.00 9.96
N MET A 90 4.78 -2.00 9.30
CA MET A 90 6.08 -2.21 9.95
C MET A 90 6.54 -1.04 10.79
N ALA A 91 6.13 0.17 10.42
CA ALA A 91 6.47 1.38 11.15
C ALA A 91 5.37 2.44 11.01
N PRO A 92 5.29 3.39 11.97
CA PRO A 92 4.48 4.58 11.81
C PRO A 92 4.89 5.39 10.58
N VAL A 93 3.92 5.71 9.71
CA VAL A 93 4.16 6.39 8.43
C VAL A 93 4.72 7.81 8.58
N ASP A 94 4.42 8.47 9.69
CA ASP A 94 4.90 9.82 10.04
C ASP A 94 6.39 9.87 10.39
N ARG A 95 7.00 8.72 10.69
CA ARG A 95 8.44 8.59 10.97
C ARG A 95 9.29 8.35 9.73
N LEU A 96 8.66 8.18 8.56
CA LEU A 96 9.39 7.95 7.31
C LEU A 96 10.17 9.19 6.87
N VAL A 97 11.49 9.08 6.82
CA VAL A 97 12.36 10.03 6.16
C VAL A 97 12.38 9.74 4.66
N ARG A 98 11.63 10.53 3.90
CA ARG A 98 11.46 10.39 2.45
C ARG A 98 12.77 10.63 1.70
N VAL A 99 13.09 9.72 0.79
CA VAL A 99 14.19 9.85 -0.19
C VAL A 99 13.64 10.23 -1.56
N GLY A 100 12.53 9.64 -1.98
CA GLY A 100 11.97 9.89 -3.32
C GLY A 100 10.49 9.55 -3.44
N THR A 101 9.84 10.15 -4.43
CA THR A 101 8.47 9.82 -4.83
C THR A 101 8.37 9.70 -6.34
N GLY A 102 7.60 8.72 -6.82
CA GLY A 102 7.45 8.44 -8.24
C GLY A 102 6.15 7.69 -8.54
N ARG A 103 5.84 7.43 -9.81
CA ARG A 103 4.61 6.72 -10.17
C ARG A 103 4.66 5.26 -9.71
N ASP A 104 5.84 4.66 -9.75
CA ASP A 104 6.14 3.29 -9.35
C ASP A 104 7.65 3.15 -9.03
N ALA A 105 8.15 1.92 -8.85
CA ALA A 105 9.52 1.66 -8.42
C ALA A 105 10.58 2.02 -9.47
N LYS A 106 10.20 2.15 -10.75
CA LYS A 106 11.12 2.55 -11.82
C LYS A 106 11.60 3.99 -11.65
N ASP A 107 10.73 4.87 -11.16
CA ASP A 107 11.01 6.29 -10.98
C ASP A 107 11.89 6.56 -9.75
N VAL A 108 11.94 5.63 -8.80
CA VAL A 108 12.61 5.78 -7.50
C VAL A 108 13.41 4.54 -7.09
N ALA A 109 13.96 3.83 -8.09
CA ALA A 109 14.80 2.67 -7.84
C ALA A 109 16.04 3.09 -7.02
N PHE A 110 16.39 2.33 -5.98
CA PHE A 110 17.60 2.59 -5.20
C PHE A 110 18.85 2.62 -6.09
N CYS A 111 18.94 1.67 -7.03
CA CYS A 111 20.01 1.63 -8.02
C CYS A 111 19.45 1.10 -9.33
N THR A 112 19.78 1.76 -10.44
CA THR A 112 19.51 1.27 -11.80
C THR A 112 20.84 0.84 -12.41
N ILE A 113 20.95 -0.45 -12.76
CA ILE A 113 22.19 -1.06 -13.22
C ILE A 113 22.19 -1.16 -14.76
N PHE A 114 23.27 -0.71 -15.39
CA PHE A 114 23.52 -0.87 -16.82
C PHE A 114 24.79 -1.70 -17.02
N GLY A 115 24.65 -2.91 -17.56
CA GLY A 115 25.75 -3.86 -17.73
C GLY A 115 25.81 -4.95 -16.63
N PRO A 116 26.82 -5.83 -16.67
CA PRO A 116 26.90 -6.98 -15.77
C PRO A 116 27.48 -6.57 -14.40
N VAL A 117 26.61 -6.05 -13.52
CA VAL A 117 26.97 -5.72 -12.13
C VAL A 117 26.22 -6.67 -11.19
N SER A 118 26.94 -7.17 -10.18
CA SER A 118 26.36 -7.97 -9.09
C SER A 118 26.56 -7.25 -7.77
N MET A 119 25.50 -7.16 -6.96
CA MET A 119 25.56 -6.59 -5.63
C MET A 119 26.26 -7.59 -4.69
N THR A 120 27.43 -7.22 -4.16
CA THR A 120 28.19 -8.08 -3.24
C THR A 120 27.81 -7.89 -1.79
N ASN A 121 27.33 -6.70 -1.41
CA ASN A 121 26.88 -6.38 -0.06
C ASN A 121 25.88 -5.23 -0.08
N LYS A 122 24.93 -5.25 0.87
CA LYS A 122 24.03 -4.15 1.18
C LYS A 122 23.88 -4.05 2.69
N ALA A 123 24.30 -2.92 3.25
CA ALA A 123 24.17 -2.64 4.67
C ALA A 123 23.47 -1.29 4.85
N LEU A 124 22.37 -1.31 5.59
CA LEU A 124 21.66 -0.11 6.00
C LEU A 124 21.59 -0.08 7.53
N THR A 125 21.73 1.11 8.12
CA THR A 125 21.53 1.31 9.54
C THR A 125 20.68 2.55 9.73
N VAL A 126 19.51 2.38 10.33
CA VAL A 126 18.63 3.47 10.76
C VAL A 126 18.70 3.53 12.28
N ARG A 127 18.90 4.74 12.82
CA ARG A 127 18.85 5.00 14.26
C ARG A 127 17.81 6.07 14.49
N GLU A 128 16.79 5.72 15.24
CA GLU A 128 15.81 6.69 15.70
C GLU A 128 16.38 7.40 16.93
N PHE A 129 16.41 8.73 16.88
CA PHE A 129 16.72 9.57 18.03
C PHE A 129 15.50 10.46 18.28
N GLN A 130 14.83 10.25 19.40
CA GLN A 130 13.85 11.23 19.88
C GLN A 130 14.61 12.35 20.58
N ASP A 131 14.57 13.53 19.98
CA ASP A 131 14.93 14.75 20.68
C ASP A 131 13.73 15.17 21.53
N GLU A 132 13.74 14.77 22.80
CA GLU A 132 12.70 15.12 23.79
C GLU A 132 12.55 16.64 23.99
N SER A 133 13.49 17.45 23.50
CA SER A 133 13.40 18.92 23.51
C SER A 133 12.65 19.50 22.31
N ALA A 134 12.42 18.70 21.26
CA ALA A 134 11.66 19.13 20.10
C ALA A 134 10.16 19.23 20.45
N PRO A 135 9.46 20.29 19.99
CA PRO A 135 8.02 20.36 20.13
C PRO A 135 7.37 19.16 19.41
N PRO A 136 6.32 18.55 20.00
CA PRO A 136 5.63 17.43 19.36
C PRO A 136 5.14 17.85 17.96
N PRO A 137 5.18 16.94 16.97
CA PRO A 137 4.67 17.22 15.64
C PRO A 137 3.24 17.76 15.74
N GLN A 138 2.99 18.94 15.17
CA GLN A 138 1.64 19.45 15.06
C GLN A 138 0.88 18.58 14.06
N GLU A 139 -0.34 18.17 14.42
CA GLU A 139 -1.23 17.56 13.45
C GLU A 139 -1.39 18.52 12.27
N PRO A 140 -1.19 18.06 11.02
CA PRO A 140 -1.39 18.91 9.88
C PRO A 140 -2.83 19.42 9.88
N VAL A 141 -3.00 20.73 9.63
CA VAL A 141 -4.33 21.32 9.52
C VAL A 141 -5.11 20.53 8.46
N PRO A 142 -6.31 20.01 8.76
CA PRO A 142 -7.11 19.27 7.79
C PRO A 142 -7.29 20.10 6.54
N THR A 143 -6.62 19.70 5.46
CA THR A 143 -6.78 20.35 4.17
C THR A 143 -8.01 19.72 3.55
N GLY A 144 -9.15 20.41 3.65
CA GLY A 144 -10.43 20.01 3.05
C GLY A 144 -11.36 19.20 3.95
N GLU A 145 -12.65 19.47 3.82
CA GLU A 145 -13.72 18.62 4.33
C GLU A 145 -13.71 17.31 3.51
N ILE A 146 -13.74 16.15 4.17
CA ILE A 146 -13.92 14.87 3.47
C ILE A 146 -15.36 14.86 2.97
N VAL A 147 -15.60 15.39 1.76
CA VAL A 147 -16.85 15.17 1.05
C VAL A 147 -16.84 13.70 0.68
N GLY A 148 -17.57 12.90 1.46
CA GLY A 148 -17.61 11.46 1.30
C GLY A 148 -17.87 11.11 -0.17
N ILE A 149 -17.03 10.24 -0.73
CA ILE A 149 -17.38 9.52 -1.96
C ILE A 149 -18.76 8.92 -1.66
N GLU A 150 -19.79 9.34 -2.38
CA GLU A 150 -21.13 8.77 -2.22
C GLU A 150 -20.98 7.25 -2.21
N LYS A 151 -21.48 6.61 -1.14
CA LYS A 151 -21.57 5.15 -1.13
C LYS A 151 -22.28 4.74 -2.42
N PRO A 152 -21.75 3.79 -3.21
CA PRO A 152 -22.44 3.30 -4.38
C PRO A 152 -23.85 2.91 -3.97
N VAL A 153 -24.86 3.54 -4.57
CA VAL A 153 -26.25 3.20 -4.33
C VAL A 153 -26.41 1.72 -4.72
N PRO A 154 -26.91 0.86 -3.83
CA PRO A 154 -27.22 -0.51 -4.20
C PRO A 154 -28.12 -0.48 -5.42
N VAL A 155 -27.69 -1.12 -6.51
CA VAL A 155 -28.53 -1.29 -7.69
C VAL A 155 -29.77 -2.04 -7.19
N LYS A 156 -30.92 -1.36 -7.17
CA LYS A 156 -32.19 -2.03 -6.85
C LYS A 156 -32.32 -3.20 -7.80
N ALA A 157 -32.37 -4.42 -7.26
CA ALA A 157 -32.80 -5.56 -8.03
C ALA A 157 -34.13 -5.19 -8.67
N LYS A 158 -34.23 -5.33 -10.00
CA LYS A 158 -35.53 -5.28 -10.67
C LYS A 158 -36.38 -6.34 -9.98
N THR A 159 -37.46 -5.91 -9.33
CA THR A 159 -38.56 -6.79 -9.00
C THR A 159 -39.43 -6.85 -10.25
N ASP A 160 -39.06 -7.70 -11.18
CA ASP A 160 -39.95 -8.26 -12.18
C ASP A 160 -40.91 -9.22 -11.44
N GLY A 161 -42.03 -8.65 -10.98
CA GLY A 161 -43.17 -9.44 -10.57
C GLY A 161 -43.79 -10.08 -11.81
N SER A 162 -43.56 -11.39 -11.98
CA SER A 162 -44.48 -12.43 -12.45
C SER A 162 -43.69 -13.51 -13.19
N ASP A 163 -43.47 -14.68 -12.60
CA ASP A 163 -44.34 -15.84 -12.79
C ASP A 163 -43.74 -17.08 -12.09
N ALA A 164 -44.59 -18.04 -11.77
CA ALA A 164 -44.28 -19.25 -11.03
C ALA A 164 -43.35 -20.22 -11.79
N ALA A 165 -42.41 -20.87 -11.08
CA ALA A 165 -42.12 -22.31 -11.17
C ALA A 165 -40.98 -22.70 -10.21
N ALA A 166 -41.09 -23.92 -9.69
CA ALA A 166 -40.25 -24.53 -8.67
C ALA A 166 -38.76 -24.65 -9.04
N HIS A 167 -37.88 -24.77 -8.03
CA HIS A 167 -37.08 -25.98 -7.81
C HIS A 167 -36.33 -25.96 -6.48
N THR A 168 -36.60 -27.00 -5.69
CA THR A 168 -35.98 -27.44 -4.44
C THR A 168 -34.48 -27.74 -4.60
N LEU A 169 -33.65 -27.38 -3.63
CA LEU A 169 -32.37 -28.04 -3.36
C LEU A 169 -32.25 -28.28 -1.85
N GLU A 170 -32.23 -29.56 -1.47
CA GLU A 170 -31.99 -30.08 -0.12
C GLU A 170 -30.54 -29.89 0.29
N VAL A 171 -30.32 -29.55 1.57
CA VAL A 171 -29.01 -29.61 2.22
C VAL A 171 -29.02 -30.84 3.13
N ALA A 172 -28.24 -31.86 2.78
CA ALA A 172 -27.94 -32.97 3.66
C ALA A 172 -26.92 -32.53 4.73
N SER A 173 -27.14 -33.01 5.96
CA SER A 173 -26.29 -32.89 7.14
C SER A 173 -24.92 -33.53 6.98
#